data_AF-A7N7E5-F1
#
_entry.id   AF-A7N7E5-F1
#
_cell.length_a   1.000
_cell.length_b   1.000
_cell.length_c   1.000
_cell.angle_alpha   90.00
_cell.angle_beta   90.00
_cell.angle_gamma   90.00
#
_symmetry.space_group_name_H-M   'P 1'
#
loop_
_entity.id
_entity.type
_entity.pdbx_description
1 polymer ?
#
loop_
_entity_poly.entity_id
_entity_poly.type
_entity_poly.pdbx_seq_one_letter_code
_entity_poly.pdbx_strand_id
1 'polypeptide(L)'
;MLQLGYLGLLPFMFSLVLIGTERTLFNLSGEQFFIAYSAVILSFLSGVLWGNAIDHFYHRLSRNALVLSNLFVLLAWGALLQGNKHYVIATLLLAAGYIAVWYAEKLIRKVENEAEPKGYQMMRGKLTTGVVLMHGLVLIA
;
A
#
# COMPACT_ATOMS: atom_id res chain seq x y z
N MET A 1 11.18 1.07 -15.43
CA MET A 1 10.76 1.36 -14.03
C MET A 1 9.26 1.57 -13.91
N LEU A 2 8.65 2.54 -14.62
CA LEU A 2 7.22 2.86 -14.48
C LEU A 2 6.27 1.67 -14.75
N GLN A 3 6.59 0.82 -15.74
CA GLN A 3 5.78 -0.34 -16.09
C GLN A 3 5.76 -1.43 -14.99
N LEU A 4 6.85 -1.57 -14.22
CA LEU A 4 6.93 -2.57 -13.15
C LEU A 4 5.98 -2.23 -11.99
N GLY A 5 5.74 -0.94 -11.73
CA GLY A 5 4.79 -0.52 -10.70
C GLY A 5 3.36 -0.98 -10.98
N TYR A 6 2.94 -0.99 -12.25
CA TYR A 6 1.61 -1.48 -12.65
C TYR A 6 1.47 -3.00 -12.56
N LEU A 7 2.55 -3.75 -12.71
CA LEU A 7 2.52 -5.21 -12.49
C LEU A 7 2.19 -5.55 -11.03
N GLY A 8 2.49 -4.64 -10.10
CA GLY A 8 2.04 -4.74 -8.71
C GLY A 8 0.52 -4.74 -8.53
N LEU A 9 -0.28 -4.39 -9.56
CA LEU A 9 -1.73 -4.51 -9.51
C LEU A 9 -2.25 -5.91 -9.84
N LEU A 10 -1.43 -6.77 -10.44
CA LEU A 10 -1.86 -8.09 -10.91
C LEU A 10 -2.42 -8.96 -9.78
N PRO A 11 -1.77 -9.09 -8.60
CA PRO A 11 -2.30 -9.97 -7.56
C PRO A 11 -3.56 -9.42 -6.89
N PHE A 12 -3.76 -8.09 -6.89
CA PHE A 12 -5.04 -7.49 -6.48
C PHE A 12 -6.17 -7.89 -7.43
N MET A 13 -5.96 -7.75 -8.75
CA MET A 13 -6.95 -8.15 -9.75
C MET A 13 -7.25 -9.65 -9.68
N PHE A 14 -6.21 -10.47 -9.48
CA PHE A 14 -6.40 -11.91 -9.28
C PHE A 14 -7.25 -12.21 -8.05
N SER A 15 -7.01 -11.51 -6.93
CA SER A 15 -7.80 -11.67 -5.71
C SER A 15 -9.27 -11.27 -5.92
N LEU A 16 -9.53 -10.20 -6.68
CA LEU A 16 -10.90 -9.80 -7.05
C LEU A 16 -11.63 -10.86 -7.88
N VAL A 17 -10.93 -11.54 -8.80
CA VAL A 17 -11.51 -12.64 -9.57
C VAL A 17 -11.87 -13.81 -8.65
N LEU A 18 -11.03 -14.13 -7.66
CA LEU A 18 -11.35 -15.17 -6.66
C LEU A 18 -12.60 -14.80 -5.84
N ILE A 19 -12.70 -13.56 -5.39
CA ILE A 19 -13.88 -13.05 -4.67
C ILE A 19 -15.13 -13.16 -5.54
N GLY A 20 -15.11 -12.61 -6.75
CA GLY A 20 -16.28 -12.60 -7.64
C GLY A 20 -16.68 -13.97 -8.20
N THR A 21 -15.81 -14.99 -8.10
CA THR A 21 -16.13 -16.37 -8.48
C THR A 21 -16.37 -17.29 -7.28
N GLU A 22 -16.32 -16.75 -6.06
CA GLU A 22 -16.46 -17.48 -4.80
C GLU A 22 -15.48 -18.68 -4.70
N ARG A 23 -14.29 -18.54 -5.30
CA ARG A 23 -13.28 -19.60 -5.33
C ARG A 23 -12.27 -19.40 -4.21
N THR A 24 -11.88 -20.51 -3.59
CA THR A 24 -10.76 -20.58 -2.66
C THR A 24 -9.55 -21.17 -3.36
N LEU A 25 -8.35 -20.73 -2.96
CA LEU A 25 -7.08 -21.28 -3.43
C LEU A 25 -6.18 -21.53 -2.21
N PHE A 26 -5.55 -22.70 -2.12
CA PHE A 26 -4.78 -23.09 -0.93
C PHE A 26 -5.54 -22.96 0.41
N ASN A 27 -6.85 -23.21 0.41
CA ASN A 27 -7.75 -23.00 1.55
C ASN A 27 -7.84 -21.54 2.04
N LEU A 28 -7.47 -20.57 1.20
CA LEU A 28 -7.62 -19.15 1.46
C LEU A 28 -8.74 -18.57 0.60
N SER A 29 -9.56 -17.70 1.19
CA SER A 29 -10.58 -16.94 0.48
C SER A 29 -9.95 -15.81 -0.35
N GLY A 30 -10.70 -15.28 -1.32
CA GLY A 30 -10.23 -14.16 -2.14
C GLY A 30 -9.91 -12.91 -1.31
N GLU A 31 -10.67 -12.63 -0.25
CA GLU A 31 -10.44 -11.53 0.68
C GLU A 31 -9.14 -11.73 1.47
N GLN A 32 -8.85 -12.97 1.89
CA GLN A 32 -7.59 -13.29 2.56
C GLN A 32 -6.40 -13.07 1.64
N PHE A 33 -6.49 -13.50 0.36
CA PHE A 33 -5.47 -13.19 -0.65
C PHE A 33 -5.28 -11.68 -0.83
N PHE A 34 -6.40 -10.95 -0.94
CA PHE A 34 -6.40 -9.52 -1.14
C PHE A 34 -5.72 -8.79 0.02
N ILE A 35 -6.13 -9.07 1.26
CA ILE A 35 -5.58 -8.46 2.47
C ILE A 35 -4.11 -8.82 2.63
N ALA A 36 -3.74 -10.08 2.39
CA ALA A 36 -2.36 -10.53 2.51
C ALA A 36 -1.44 -9.77 1.55
N TYR A 37 -1.81 -9.71 0.27
CA TYR A 37 -1.01 -8.99 -0.72
C TYR A 37 -1.01 -7.48 -0.49
N SER A 38 -2.14 -6.93 -0.06
CA SER A 38 -2.27 -5.51 0.30
C SER A 38 -1.31 -5.12 1.43
N ALA A 39 -1.18 -5.97 2.46
CA ALA A 39 -0.22 -5.75 3.55
C ALA A 39 1.24 -5.84 3.07
N VAL A 40 1.56 -6.77 2.17
CA VAL A 40 2.90 -6.90 1.56
C VAL A 40 3.29 -5.63 0.81
N ILE A 41 2.41 -5.12 -0.05
CA ILE A 41 2.70 -3.92 -0.83
C ILE A 41 2.77 -2.68 0.07
N LEU A 42 1.90 -2.53 1.08
CA LEU A 42 1.99 -1.42 2.02
C LEU A 42 3.33 -1.46 2.81
N SER A 43 3.77 -2.65 3.20
CA SER A 43 5.07 -2.85 3.87
C SER A 43 6.24 -2.54 2.95
N PHE A 44 6.17 -2.93 1.67
CA PHE A 44 7.17 -2.56 0.67
C PHE A 44 7.28 -1.04 0.49
N LEU A 45 6.14 -0.34 0.36
CA LEU A 45 6.12 1.12 0.23
C LEU A 45 6.66 1.82 1.48
N SER A 46 6.38 1.26 2.65
CA SER A 46 6.99 1.71 3.89
C SER A 46 8.52 1.55 3.89
N GLY A 47 9.03 0.42 3.41
CA GLY A 47 10.47 0.20 3.25
C GLY A 47 11.11 1.20 2.28
N VAL A 48 10.42 1.53 1.18
CA VAL A 48 10.87 2.59 0.25
C VAL A 48 10.92 3.95 0.95
N LEU A 49 9.90 4.28 1.76
CA LEU A 49 9.86 5.53 2.55
C LEU A 49 11.01 5.60 3.55
N TRP A 50 11.30 4.49 4.25
CA TRP A 50 12.44 4.37 5.16
C TRP A 50 13.76 4.57 4.43
N GLY A 51 13.98 3.86 3.31
CA GLY A 51 15.20 3.96 2.52
C GLY A 51 15.48 5.39 2.07
N ASN A 52 14.46 6.06 1.52
CA ASN A 52 14.56 7.46 1.11
C ASN A 52 14.90 8.39 2.29
N ALA A 53 14.36 8.10 3.48
CA ALA A 53 14.64 8.89 4.67
C ALA A 53 16.10 8.77 5.13
N ILE A 54 16.72 7.59 5.02
CA ILE A 54 18.13 7.40 5.38
C ILE A 54 19.05 8.12 4.39
N ASP A 55 18.74 8.09 3.10
CA ASP A 55 19.54 8.78 2.09
C ASP A 55 19.56 10.32 2.29
N HIS A 56 18.56 10.86 3.02
CA HIS A 56 18.39 12.30 3.30
C HIS A 56 18.45 12.63 4.81
N PHE A 57 19.28 11.89 5.58
CA PHE A 57 19.33 11.90 7.05
C PHE A 57 19.51 13.27 7.75
N TYR A 58 19.98 14.30 7.03
CA TYR A 58 20.28 15.63 7.61
C TYR A 58 19.04 16.51 7.87
N HIS A 59 17.84 16.08 7.47
CA HIS A 59 16.60 16.86 7.62
C HIS A 59 15.68 16.33 8.74
N ARG A 60 15.02 17.22 9.50
CA ARG A 60 14.01 16.84 10.52
C ARG A 60 12.89 15.94 9.96
N LEU A 61 12.59 16.06 8.67
CA LEU A 61 11.59 15.26 7.98
C LEU A 61 11.98 13.80 7.78
N SER A 62 13.29 13.51 7.64
CA SER A 62 13.82 12.14 7.64
C SER A 62 13.38 11.36 8.88
N ARG A 63 13.49 11.97 10.08
CA ARG A 63 13.02 11.31 11.31
C ARG A 63 11.52 11.01 11.30
N ASN A 64 10.70 11.93 10.80
CA ASN A 64 9.25 11.72 10.71
C ASN A 64 8.91 10.63 9.69
N ALA A 65 9.64 10.58 8.57
CA ALA A 65 9.50 9.53 7.55
C ALA A 65 9.83 8.13 8.11
N LEU A 66 10.89 8.02 8.92
CA LEU A 66 11.23 6.79 9.62
C LEU A 66 10.12 6.37 10.60
N VAL A 67 9.59 7.28 11.42
CA VAL A 67 8.48 6.95 12.31
C VAL A 67 7.24 6.51 11.53
N LEU A 68 6.88 7.23 10.46
CA LEU A 68 5.73 6.89 9.61
C LEU A 68 5.90 5.54 8.92
N SER A 69 7.09 5.20 8.45
CA SER A 69 7.34 3.88 7.86
C SER A 69 7.06 2.75 8.85
N ASN A 70 7.55 2.84 10.09
CA ASN A 70 7.23 1.85 11.12
C ASN A 70 5.72 1.77 11.38
N LEU A 71 5.06 2.93 11.47
CA LEU A 71 3.61 2.99 11.68
C LEU A 71 2.85 2.26 10.56
N PHE A 72 3.23 2.45 9.29
CA PHE A 72 2.59 1.77 8.17
C PHE A 72 2.80 0.25 8.17
N VAL A 73 3.99 -0.22 8.56
CA VAL A 73 4.24 -1.68 8.70
C VAL A 73 3.42 -2.27 9.85
N LEU A 74 3.34 -1.56 10.98
CA LEU A 74 2.52 -2.01 12.11
C LEU A 74 1.02 -2.01 11.77
N LEU A 75 0.55 -1.04 10.99
CA LEU A 75 -0.81 -1.02 10.45
C LEU A 75 -1.06 -2.21 9.51
N ALA A 76 -0.13 -2.50 8.59
CA ALA A 76 -0.22 -3.66 7.70
C ALA A 76 -0.26 -4.98 8.48
N TRP A 77 0.59 -5.12 9.49
CA TRP A 77 0.61 -6.28 10.39
C TRP A 77 -0.69 -6.43 11.19
N GLY A 78 -1.19 -5.33 11.75
CA GLY A 78 -2.48 -5.31 12.44
C GLY A 78 -3.65 -5.72 11.53
N ALA A 79 -3.64 -5.26 10.27
CA ALA A 79 -4.65 -5.67 9.29
C ALA A 79 -4.59 -7.17 8.98
N LEU A 80 -3.40 -7.77 8.89
CA LEU A 80 -3.25 -9.22 8.73
C LEU A 80 -3.83 -10.00 9.91
N LEU A 81 -3.56 -9.57 11.14
CA LEU A 81 -4.08 -10.21 12.35
C LEU A 81 -5.60 -10.17 12.42
N GLN A 82 -6.22 -9.08 11.95
CA GLN A 82 -7.67 -8.92 11.94
C GLN A 82 -8.34 -9.47 10.67
N GLY A 83 -7.59 -9.70 9.60
CA GLY A 83 -8.13 -10.02 8.27
C GLY A 83 -9.05 -11.23 8.23
N ASN A 84 -8.80 -12.25 9.08
CA ASN A 84 -9.62 -13.45 9.12
C ASN A 84 -10.98 -13.26 9.83
N LYS A 85 -11.06 -12.36 10.82
CA LYS A 85 -12.29 -12.14 11.62
C LYS A 85 -13.07 -10.92 11.16
N HIS A 86 -12.36 -9.88 10.71
CA HIS A 86 -12.89 -8.57 10.41
C HIS A 86 -12.27 -8.02 9.13
N TYR A 87 -12.49 -8.73 8.02
CA TYR A 87 -11.91 -8.37 6.71
C TYR A 87 -12.27 -6.93 6.29
N VAL A 88 -13.47 -6.45 6.59
CA VAL A 88 -13.91 -5.07 6.34
C VAL A 88 -13.00 -4.05 7.01
N ILE A 89 -12.74 -4.22 8.31
CA ILE A 89 -11.89 -3.32 9.09
C ILE A 89 -10.45 -3.38 8.59
N ALA A 90 -9.93 -4.59 8.34
CA ALA A 90 -8.59 -4.79 7.79
C ALA A 90 -8.43 -4.08 6.43
N THR A 91 -9.43 -4.20 5.55
CA THR A 91 -9.45 -3.58 4.22
C THR A 91 -9.48 -2.05 4.34
N LEU A 92 -10.33 -1.49 5.20
CA LEU A 92 -10.39 -0.04 5.44
C LEU A 92 -9.08 0.51 6.02
N LEU A 93 -8.47 -0.20 6.98
CA LEU A 93 -7.18 0.17 7.56
C LEU A 93 -6.08 0.20 6.51
N LEU A 94 -6.02 -0.82 5.64
CA LEU A 94 -5.05 -0.89 4.55
C LEU A 94 -5.26 0.23 3.53
N ALA A 95 -6.51 0.48 3.12
CA ALA A 95 -6.84 1.58 2.20
C ALA A 95 -6.41 2.95 2.77
N ALA A 96 -6.67 3.20 4.05
CA ALA A 96 -6.19 4.40 4.74
C ALA A 96 -4.65 4.47 4.76
N GLY A 97 -3.98 3.33 4.98
CA GLY A 97 -2.53 3.21 4.91
C GLY A 97 -1.96 3.61 3.54
N TYR A 98 -2.58 3.18 2.44
CA TYR A 98 -2.16 3.56 1.08
C TYR A 98 -2.27 5.06 0.81
N ILE A 99 -3.36 5.68 1.25
CA ILE A 99 -3.56 7.12 1.11
C ILE A 99 -2.52 7.87 1.96
N ALA A 100 -2.31 7.42 3.20
CA ALA A 100 -1.38 8.04 4.12
C ALA A 100 0.08 7.93 3.64
N VAL A 101 0.52 6.77 3.16
CA VAL A 101 1.89 6.61 2.65
C VAL A 101 2.12 7.43 1.38
N TRP A 102 1.13 7.50 0.48
CA TRP A 102 1.20 8.35 -0.71
C TRP A 102 1.30 9.83 -0.35
N TYR A 103 0.48 10.29 0.61
CA TYR A 103 0.53 11.67 1.06
C TYR A 103 1.85 12.00 1.77
N ALA A 104 2.34 11.11 2.65
CA ALA A 104 3.62 11.26 3.34
C ALA A 104 4.77 11.37 2.33
N GLU A 105 4.84 10.44 1.39
CA GLU A 105 5.86 10.43 0.32
C GLU A 105 5.84 11.73 -0.49
N LYS A 106 4.65 12.17 -0.93
CA LYS A 106 4.49 13.41 -1.70
C LYS A 106 4.92 14.65 -0.89
N LEU A 107 4.58 14.71 0.39
CA LEU A 107 4.91 15.83 1.26
C LEU A 107 6.42 15.91 1.50
N ILE A 108 7.06 14.79 1.83
CA ILE A 108 8.50 14.72 2.12
C ILE A 108 9.29 15.18 0.89
N ARG A 109 9.02 14.59 -0.28
CA ARG A 109 9.72 14.94 -1.52
C ARG A 109 9.56 16.42 -1.90
N LYS A 110 8.36 16.97 -1.70
CA LYS A 110 8.09 18.39 -1.96
C LYS A 110 8.90 19.30 -1.04
N VAL A 111 9.00 18.98 0.25
CA VAL A 111 9.71 19.82 1.22
C VAL A 111 11.23 19.68 1.07
N GLU A 112 11.72 18.48 0.74
CA GLU A 112 13.14 18.20 0.56
C GLU A 112 13.67 18.58 -0.83
N ASN A 113 12.81 19.12 -1.71
CA ASN A 113 13.13 19.50 -3.10
C ASN A 113 13.85 18.39 -3.88
N GLU A 114 13.48 17.13 -3.60
CA GLU A 114 14.09 15.99 -4.25
C GLU A 114 13.83 16.01 -5.76
N ALA A 115 14.86 15.70 -6.55
CA ALA A 115 14.71 15.57 -7.99
C ALA A 115 13.78 14.40 -8.32
N GLU A 116 12.58 14.72 -8.81
CA GLU A 116 11.60 13.70 -9.18
C GLU A 116 11.96 13.08 -10.55
N PRO A 117 12.09 11.74 -10.64
CA PRO A 117 12.11 11.08 -11.94
C PRO A 117 10.81 11.41 -12.69
N LYS A 118 10.92 11.92 -13.93
CA LYS A 118 9.76 12.38 -14.71
C LYS A 118 8.60 11.38 -14.67
N GLY A 119 7.46 11.80 -14.12
CA GLY A 119 6.21 11.03 -14.10
C GLY A 119 6.07 10.02 -12.95
N TYR A 120 7.02 9.97 -12.01
CA TYR A 120 6.95 9.05 -10.88
C TYR A 120 5.76 9.36 -9.94
N GLN A 121 5.55 10.62 -9.53
CA GLN A 121 4.42 11.00 -8.68
C GLN A 121 3.08 10.78 -9.37
N MET A 122 3.01 11.01 -10.68
CA MET A 122 1.81 10.70 -11.47
C MET A 122 1.52 9.19 -11.49
N MET A 123 2.54 8.36 -11.66
CA MET A 123 2.39 6.90 -11.54
C MET A 123 1.93 6.51 -10.14
N ARG A 124 2.56 7.02 -9.08
CA ARG A 124 2.18 6.74 -7.68
C ARG A 124 0.73 7.09 -7.42
N GLY A 125 0.27 8.25 -7.90
CA GLY A 125 -1.14 8.64 -7.82
C GLY A 125 -2.07 7.61 -8.49
N LYS A 126 -1.79 7.23 -9.75
CA LYS A 126 -2.60 6.24 -10.48
C LYS A 126 -2.66 4.89 -9.78
N LEU A 127 -1.53 4.40 -9.27
CA LEU A 127 -1.46 3.13 -8.55
C LEU A 127 -2.24 3.19 -7.24
N THR A 128 -2.04 4.22 -6.43
CA THR A 128 -2.78 4.40 -5.16
C THR A 128 -4.29 4.49 -5.42
N THR A 129 -4.72 5.28 -6.41
CA THR A 129 -6.14 5.34 -6.79
C THR A 129 -6.66 3.97 -7.22
N GLY A 130 -5.93 3.26 -8.08
CA GLY A 130 -6.32 1.91 -8.52
C GLY A 130 -6.47 0.94 -7.34
N VAL A 131 -5.51 0.90 -6.43
CA VAL A 131 -5.55 0.04 -5.23
C VAL A 131 -6.73 0.42 -4.33
N VAL A 132 -6.96 1.71 -4.06
CA VAL A 132 -8.08 2.17 -3.23
C VAL A 132 -9.43 1.83 -3.86
N LEU A 133 -9.56 1.97 -5.18
CA LEU A 133 -10.77 1.54 -5.89
C LEU A 133 -11.00 0.03 -5.75
N MET A 134 -9.95 -0.78 -5.88
CA MET A 134 -10.06 -2.22 -5.66
C MET A 134 -10.44 -2.57 -4.21
N HIS A 135 -9.94 -1.82 -3.21
CA HIS A 135 -10.40 -1.97 -1.82
C HIS A 135 -11.90 -1.66 -1.70
N GLY A 136 -12.37 -0.62 -2.38
CA GLY A 136 -13.80 -0.30 -2.46
C GLY A 136 -14.63 -1.43 -3.07
N LEU A 137 -14.12 -2.08 -4.13
CA LEU A 137 -14.78 -3.24 -4.74
C LEU A 137 -14.88 -4.44 -3.78
N VAL A 138 -13.82 -4.73 -3.01
CA VAL A 138 -13.83 -5.80 -2.00
C VAL A 138 -14.88 -5.53 -0.91
N LEU A 139 -15.12 -4.26 -0.57
CA LEU A 139 -16.08 -3.90 0.49
C LEU A 139 -17.55 -4.01 0.06
N ILE A 140 -17.82 -4.11 -1.25
CA ILE A 140 -19.18 -4.19 -1.81
C ILE A 140 -19.49 -5.54 -2.45
N ALA A 141 -18.47 -6.42 -2.59
CA ALA A 141 -18.61 -7.78 -3.10
C ALA A 141 -19.17 -8.70 -2.00
#